data_AF-A0A975MDZ7-F1
#
_entry.id   AF-A0A975MDZ7-F1
#
_cell.length_a   1.000
_cell.length_b   1.000
_cell.length_c   1.000
_cell.angle_alpha   90.00
_cell.angle_beta   90.00
_cell.angle_gamma   90.00
#
_symmetry.space_group_name_H-M   'P 1'
#
loop_
_entity.id
_entity.type
_entity.pdbx_description
1 polymer ?
#
loop_
_entity_poly.entity_id
_entity_poly.type
_entity_poly.pdbx_seq_one_letter_code
_entity_poly.pdbx_strand_id
1 'polypeptide(L)' 'MPQTSVKSGRQEAGVLVETKALLAESGPPVDNDRVREIRKAVSDGTYPLSPTRVADAMIAAKFMLSDRK' A
#
# COMPACT_ATOMS: atom_id res chain seq x y z
N MET A 1 -31.69 36.32 -7.66
CA MET A 1 -30.31 36.43 -8.18
C MET A 1 -29.34 35.98 -7.09
N PRO A 2 -28.69 34.81 -7.23
CA PRO A 2 -27.61 34.39 -6.34
C PRO A 2 -26.29 35.05 -6.77
N GLN A 3 -25.58 35.69 -5.85
CA GLN A 3 -24.17 36.05 -6.07
C GLN A 3 -23.29 35.06 -5.32
N THR A 4 -22.69 34.15 -6.09
CA THR A 4 -21.56 33.32 -5.69
C THR A 4 -20.30 34.17 -5.75
N SER A 5 -19.60 34.35 -4.64
CA SER A 5 -18.19 34.74 -4.64
C SER A 5 -17.45 33.93 -3.58
N VAL A 6 -16.93 32.79 -4.01
CA VAL A 6 -16.02 31.95 -3.23
C VAL A 6 -14.62 32.55 -3.30
N LYS A 7 -14.21 33.29 -2.25
CA LYS A 7 -12.81 33.66 -2.05
C LYS A 7 -12.14 32.63 -1.15
N SER A 8 -11.39 31.76 -1.83
CA SER A 8 -10.19 31.05 -1.42
C SER A 8 -9.55 31.55 -0.12
N GLY A 9 -9.23 30.60 0.78
CA GLY A 9 -8.23 30.82 1.82
C GLY A 9 -8.62 30.32 3.22
N ARG A 10 -8.82 29.02 3.40
CA ARG A 10 -8.44 28.39 4.66
C ARG A 10 -7.63 27.16 4.31
N GLN A 11 -6.30 27.38 4.27
CA GLN A 11 -5.32 26.32 4.29
C GLN A 11 -5.69 25.41 5.47
N GLU A 12 -6.16 24.20 5.16
CA GLU A 12 -6.28 23.15 6.14
C GLU A 12 -4.90 22.98 6.77
N ALA A 13 -4.82 23.22 8.08
CA ALA A 13 -3.63 22.94 8.85
C ALA A 13 -3.37 21.43 8.70
N GLY A 14 -2.48 21.08 7.76
CA GLY A 14 -2.07 19.71 7.54
C GLY A 14 -1.45 19.20 8.83
N VAL A 15 -2.10 18.21 9.45
CA VAL A 15 -1.48 17.43 10.51
C VAL A 15 -0.28 16.73 9.89
N LEU A 16 0.93 17.17 10.26
CA LEU A 16 2.16 16.47 9.98
C LEU A 16 2.15 15.19 10.81
N VAL A 17 1.63 14.10 10.22
CA VAL A 17 1.71 12.78 10.84
C VAL A 17 3.14 12.26 10.60
N GLU A 18 3.96 12.24 11.65
CA GLU A 18 5.27 11.59 11.66
C GLU A 18 5.10 10.05 11.66
N THR A 19 4.54 9.49 10.59
CA THR A 19 4.32 8.04 10.42
C THR A 19 5.62 7.25 10.21
N LYS A 20 6.72 7.94 9.85
CA LYS A 20 7.94 7.29 9.37
C LYS A 20 8.79 6.64 10.45
N ALA A 21 8.94 7.27 11.62
CA ALA A 21 9.87 6.79 12.65
C ALA A 21 9.33 5.54 13.37
N LEU A 22 8.04 5.53 13.72
CA LEU A 22 7.41 4.44 14.46
C LEU A 22 7.22 3.18 13.59
N LEU A 23 6.91 3.35 12.30
CA LEU A 23 6.72 2.22 11.37
C LEU A 23 8.05 1.54 11.00
N ALA A 24 9.17 2.25 11.11
CA ALA A 24 10.51 1.72 10.81
C ALA A 24 11.01 0.75 11.90
N GLU A 25 10.61 0.94 13.16
CA GLU A 25 11.00 0.05 14.28
C GLU A 25 10.10 -1.19 14.42
N SER A 26 8.79 -1.06 14.20
CA SER A 26 7.83 -2.17 14.38
C SER A 26 7.44 -2.90 13.10
N GLY A 27 7.89 -2.42 11.94
CA GLY A 27 7.41 -2.87 10.64
C GLY A 27 5.95 -2.46 10.36
N PRO A 28 5.47 -2.64 9.12
CA PRO A 28 4.07 -2.41 8.80
C PRO A 28 3.17 -3.34 9.64
N PRO A 29 2.00 -2.89 10.10
CA PRO A 29 1.08 -3.74 10.83
C PRO A 29 0.63 -4.90 9.94
N VAL A 30 1.07 -6.11 10.31
CA VAL A 30 0.70 -7.36 9.63
C VAL A 30 -0.49 -7.99 10.34
N ASP A 31 -1.56 -8.21 9.58
CA ASP A 31 -2.74 -8.94 10.04
C ASP A 31 -2.52 -10.45 9.88
N ASN A 32 -2.31 -11.13 11.01
CA ASN A 32 -2.02 -12.57 11.01
C ASN A 32 -3.22 -13.44 10.61
N ASP A 33 -4.45 -13.00 10.90
CA ASP A 33 -5.64 -13.76 10.53
C ASP A 33 -5.88 -13.72 9.03
N ARG A 34 -5.65 -12.55 8.40
CA ARG A 34 -5.64 -12.43 6.94
C ARG A 34 -4.56 -13.29 6.29
N VAL A 35 -3.36 -13.36 6.87
CA VAL A 35 -2.29 -14.22 6.36
C VAL A 35 -2.69 -15.69 6.42
N ARG A 36 -3.37 -16.13 7.47
CA ARG A 36 -3.87 -17.51 7.60
C ARG A 36 -4.92 -17.84 6.56
N GLU A 37 -5.87 -16.94 6.32
CA GLU A 37 -6.90 -17.11 5.28
C GLU A 37 -6.28 -17.19 3.88
N ILE A 38 -5.35 -16.28 3.56
CA ILE A 38 -4.64 -16.28 2.28
C ILE A 38 -3.87 -17.59 2.10
N ARG A 39 -3.15 -18.07 3.13
CA ARG A 39 -2.44 -19.37 3.08
C ARG A 39 -3.38 -20.52 2.79
N LYS A 40 -4.57 -20.54 3.41
CA LYS A 40 -5.60 -21.55 3.14
C LYS A 40 -6.10 -21.48 1.70
N ALA A 41 -6.44 -20.28 1.20
CA ALA A 41 -6.91 -20.10 -0.18
C ALA A 41 -5.85 -20.52 -1.22
N VAL A 42 -4.57 -20.29 -0.94
CA VAL A 42 -3.46 -20.74 -1.79
C VAL A 42 -3.36 -22.27 -1.78
N SER A 43 -3.46 -22.91 -0.62
CA SER A 43 -3.48 -24.39 -0.52
C SER A 43 -4.68 -25.00 -1.24
N ASP A 44 -5.84 -24.38 -1.13
CA ASP A 44 -7.09 -24.84 -1.75
C ASP A 44 -7.13 -24.54 -3.26
N GLY A 45 -6.10 -23.86 -3.81
CA GLY A 45 -6.01 -23.48 -5.23
C GLY A 45 -7.02 -22.42 -5.68
N THR A 46 -7.75 -21.83 -4.74
CA THR A 46 -8.79 -20.82 -5.00
C THR A 46 -8.24 -19.39 -4.95
N TYR A 47 -7.00 -19.22 -4.48
CA TYR A 47 -6.33 -17.93 -4.56
C TYR A 47 -6.05 -17.57 -6.02
N PRO A 48 -6.50 -16.40 -6.51
CA PRO A 48 -6.41 -16.04 -7.92
C PRO A 48 -4.96 -15.74 -8.32
N LEU A 49 -4.27 -16.76 -8.81
CA LEU A 49 -2.94 -16.65 -9.42
C LEU A 49 -3.09 -16.37 -10.91
N SER A 50 -2.47 -15.29 -11.38
CA SER A 50 -2.43 -14.92 -12.80
C SER A 50 -0.97 -14.93 -13.26
N PRO A 51 -0.61 -15.66 -14.33
CA PRO A 51 0.77 -15.67 -14.86
C PRO A 51 1.32 -14.27 -15.12
N THR A 52 0.47 -13.34 -15.60
CA THR A 52 0.83 -11.95 -15.82
C THR A 52 1.23 -11.23 -14.52
N ARG A 53 0.47 -11.43 -13.42
CA ARG A 53 0.79 -10.82 -12.12
C ARG A 53 2.08 -11.39 -11.53
N VAL A 54 2.34 -12.68 -11.73
CA VAL A 54 3.58 -13.32 -11.26
C VAL A 54 4.78 -12.77 -12.03
N ALA A 55 4.68 -12.67 -13.36
CA ALA A 55 5.74 -12.10 -14.18
C ALA A 55 6.04 -10.64 -13.80
N ASP A 56 5.00 -9.82 -13.59
CA ASP A 56 5.14 -8.44 -13.15
C ASP A 56 5.87 -8.34 -11.79
N ALA A 57 5.46 -9.17 -10.81
CA ALA A 57 6.12 -9.22 -9.51
C ALA A 57 7.60 -9.65 -9.61
N MET A 58 7.95 -10.59 -10.49
CA MET A 58 9.33 -11.01 -10.71
C MET A 58 10.19 -9.90 -11.36
N ILE A 59 9.63 -9.19 -12.34
CA ILE A 59 10.30 -8.07 -13.01
C ILE A 59 10.51 -6.92 -12.02
N ALA A 60 9.48 -6.58 -11.24
CA ALA A 60 9.54 -5.55 -10.20
C ALA A 60 10.59 -5.91 -9.12
N ALA A 61 10.61 -7.15 -8.65
CA ALA A 61 11.61 -7.62 -7.69
C ALA A 61 13.04 -7.52 -8.24
N LYS A 62 13.25 -7.84 -9.53
CA LYS A 62 14.54 -7.67 -10.19
C LYS A 62 14.93 -6.19 -10.26
N PHE A 63 14.01 -5.32 -10.63
CA PHE A 63 14.27 -3.87 -10.68
C PHE A 63 14.61 -3.32 -9.29
N MET A 64 13.83 -3.65 -8.27
CA MET A 64 14.10 -3.27 -6.86
C MET A 64 15.44 -3.78 -6.34
N LEU A 65 15.86 -4.99 -6.73
CA LEU A 65 17.16 -5.52 -6.34
C LEU A 65 18.31 -4.80 -7.06
N SER A 66 18.12 -4.41 -8.31
CA SER A 66 19.12 -3.68 -9.10
C SER A 66 19.23 -2.19 -8.71
N ASP A 67 18.16 -1.58 -8.20
CA ASP A 67 18.10 -0.20 -7.70
C ASP A 67 18.78 -0.01 -6.34
N ARG A 68 18.97 -1.11 -5.58
CA ARG A 68 19.68 -1.12 -4.29
C ARG A 68 21.23 -1.07 -4.41
N LYS A 69 21.78 -0.58 -5.53
CA LYS A 69 23.22 -0.42 -5.76
C LYS A 69 23.56 1.03 -6.08
#